data_AF-A0A2T4B941-F1
#
_entry.id   AF-A0A2T4B941-F1
#
_cell.length_a   1.000
_cell.length_b   1.000
_cell.length_c   1.000
_cell.angle_alpha   90.00
_cell.angle_beta   90.00
_cell.angle_gamma   90.00
#
_symmetry.space_group_name_H-M   'P 1'
#
loop_
_entity.id
_entity.type
_entity.pdbx_description
1 polymer ?
#
loop_
_entity_poly.entity_id
_entity_poly.type
_entity_poly.pdbx_seq_one_letter_code
_entity_poly.pdbx_strand_id
1 'polypeptide(L)'
;MRRRLWWQICTLDVQYAQESGYKPLMSGREFPTELPLNVNDIALGPDMGEPPISQLGRSEMLFYLVRFEASNFARRVLFSDTFCDSNSYQAMTGAQKIEALDKFRERIEKQYLSHRYATVLLDRTMVKSCQLILAKLTMDVYKPHPKGMPLCTKYREACEEVMGVAQDLRRDSRGRKWLWFFDPCIEWTALAYLLLDICITSASPSSSQLARAAWEVVDETYHHWKKNPDIYRDRRWAGIEELYANTLSVREKGRIRMQTAQASSSHLSQREHGQGHNASCAEMRQLEQPPPWIRGERSSSLSPDAVSAAPTHGQERTSTEDLPGTGTACEWSASLIYKYWEVAGERPHSSDSW
;
A
#
# COMPACT_ATOMS: atom_id res chain seq x y z
N MET A 1 -31.45 20.58 4.53
CA MET A 1 -30.25 21.35 4.12
C MET A 1 -29.20 21.53 5.20
N ARG A 2 -29.50 22.07 6.40
CA ARG A 2 -28.51 22.30 7.49
C ARG A 2 -27.61 21.10 7.80
N ARG A 3 -28.20 19.90 7.88
CA ARG A 3 -27.48 18.63 8.10
C ARG A 3 -26.42 18.35 7.04
N ARG A 4 -26.70 18.61 5.75
CA ARG A 4 -25.74 18.43 4.65
C ARG A 4 -24.56 19.38 4.78
N LEU A 5 -24.82 20.66 5.05
CA LEU A 5 -23.78 21.66 5.25
C LEU A 5 -22.87 21.31 6.44
N TRP A 6 -23.47 20.93 7.56
CA TRP A 6 -22.73 20.52 8.75
C TRP A 6 -21.74 19.39 8.46
N TRP A 7 -22.19 18.34 7.78
CA TRP A 7 -21.34 17.21 7.43
C TRP A 7 -20.23 17.56 6.42
N GLN A 8 -20.42 18.56 5.56
CA GLN A 8 -19.31 19.08 4.74
C GLN A 8 -18.25 19.75 5.59
N ILE A 9 -18.66 20.58 6.55
CA ILE A 9 -17.73 21.24 7.45
C ILE A 9 -16.94 20.19 8.25
N CYS A 10 -17.61 19.17 8.80
CA CYS A 10 -16.96 18.04 9.47
C CYS A 10 -15.96 17.30 8.57
N THR A 11 -16.30 17.10 7.30
CA THR A 11 -15.43 16.43 6.33
C THR A 11 -14.17 17.24 6.06
N LEU A 12 -14.31 18.56 5.89
CA LEU A 12 -13.19 19.47 5.67
C LEU A 12 -12.26 19.54 6.88
N ASP A 13 -12.79 19.57 8.10
CA ASP A 13 -12.00 19.56 9.34
C ASP A 13 -11.18 18.28 9.48
N VAL A 14 -11.79 17.12 9.20
CA VAL A 14 -11.06 15.84 9.20
C VAL A 14 -9.96 15.84 8.15
N GLN A 15 -10.26 16.30 6.94
CA GLN A 15 -9.30 16.31 5.86
C GLN A 15 -8.11 17.25 6.17
N TYR A 16 -8.39 18.47 6.67
CA TYR A 16 -7.37 19.42 7.08
C TYR A 16 -6.48 18.86 8.20
N ALA A 17 -7.09 18.20 9.19
CA ALA A 17 -6.39 17.54 10.27
C ALA A 17 -5.41 16.46 9.76
N GLN A 18 -5.88 15.59 8.85
CA GLN A 18 -5.04 14.56 8.22
C GLN A 18 -3.85 15.14 7.44
N GLU A 19 -4.08 16.17 6.63
CA GLU A 19 -3.03 16.77 5.78
C GLU A 19 -2.02 17.60 6.58
N SER A 20 -2.45 18.17 7.70
CA SER A 20 -1.63 19.07 8.52
C SER A 20 -0.95 18.36 9.70
N GLY A 21 -1.27 17.08 9.95
CA GLY A 21 -0.79 16.34 11.11
C GLY A 21 -1.40 16.82 12.44
N TYR A 22 -2.55 17.49 12.39
CA TYR A 22 -3.29 17.93 13.57
C TYR A 22 -4.46 16.99 13.86
N LYS A 23 -5.09 17.17 15.02
CA LYS A 23 -6.38 16.53 15.33
C LYS A 23 -7.54 17.39 14.79
N PRO A 24 -8.69 16.79 14.45
CA PRO A 24 -9.90 17.53 14.10
C PRO A 24 -10.29 18.47 15.24
N LEU A 25 -10.73 19.68 14.90
CA LEU A 25 -11.12 20.70 15.86
C LEU A 25 -12.51 20.43 16.42
N MET A 26 -13.43 19.95 15.59
CA MET A 26 -14.82 19.76 16.00
C MET A 26 -14.98 18.47 16.80
N SER A 27 -15.51 18.58 18.02
CA SER A 27 -15.82 17.42 18.85
C SER A 27 -17.08 16.71 18.37
N GLY A 28 -17.02 15.38 18.25
CA GLY A 28 -18.16 14.55 17.89
C GLY A 28 -19.19 14.48 19.02
N ARG A 29 -18.77 14.77 20.25
CA ARG A 29 -19.63 14.81 21.43
C ARG A 29 -20.52 16.05 21.47
N GLU A 30 -20.04 17.16 20.93
CA GLU A 30 -20.75 18.45 20.96
C GLU A 30 -21.86 18.53 19.90
N PHE A 31 -21.81 17.67 18.87
CA PHE A 31 -22.72 17.73 17.73
C PHE A 31 -23.26 16.34 17.33
N PRO A 32 -24.35 15.86 17.96
CA PRO A 32 -24.96 14.55 17.67
C PRO A 32 -25.76 14.54 16.36
N THR A 33 -25.31 15.26 15.34
CA THR A 33 -26.03 15.40 14.07
C THR A 33 -25.91 14.11 13.26
N GLU A 34 -27.03 13.41 13.04
CA GLU A 34 -27.09 12.23 12.18
C GLU A 34 -26.65 12.52 10.75
N LEU A 35 -26.28 11.46 10.00
CA LEU A 35 -25.97 11.57 8.58
C LEU A 35 -27.18 12.07 7.77
N PRO A 36 -26.96 12.83 6.67
CA PRO A 36 -28.03 13.21 5.76
C PRO A 36 -28.70 11.99 5.11
N LEU A 37 -29.95 12.14 4.69
CA LEU A 37 -30.65 11.10 3.93
C LEU A 37 -30.15 11.03 2.50
N ASN A 38 -30.21 9.82 1.92
CA ASN A 38 -29.85 9.55 0.52
C ASN A 38 -31.01 9.96 -0.40
N VAL A 39 -31.07 11.23 -0.79
CA VAL A 39 -32.15 11.80 -1.62
C VAL A 39 -31.61 12.82 -2.62
N ASN A 40 -32.25 12.95 -3.78
CA ASN A 40 -31.95 13.99 -4.76
C ASN A 40 -32.42 15.37 -4.28
N ASP A 41 -31.86 16.44 -4.82
CA ASP A 41 -32.12 17.81 -4.39
C ASP A 41 -33.55 18.24 -4.71
N ILE A 42 -34.14 17.71 -5.79
CA ILE A 42 -35.54 17.94 -6.15
C ILE A 42 -36.53 17.44 -5.08
N ALA A 43 -36.11 16.49 -4.24
CA ALA A 43 -36.92 16.00 -3.13
C ALA A 43 -36.81 16.90 -1.88
N LEU A 44 -36.11 18.04 -1.97
CA LEU A 44 -35.95 19.00 -0.87
C LEU A 44 -36.59 20.35 -1.23
N GLY A 45 -37.68 20.69 -0.53
CA GLY A 45 -38.34 22.00 -0.61
C GLY A 45 -38.32 22.75 0.72
N PRO A 46 -38.42 24.09 0.70
CA PRO A 46 -38.53 24.89 1.92
C PRO A 46 -39.85 24.65 2.67
N ASP A 47 -40.92 24.30 1.95
CA ASP A 47 -42.28 24.15 2.49
C ASP A 47 -42.62 22.70 2.88
N MET A 48 -41.62 21.82 2.99
CA MET A 48 -41.84 20.42 3.37
C MET A 48 -42.24 20.29 4.84
N GLY A 49 -43.42 19.71 5.10
CA GLY A 49 -43.87 19.37 6.46
C GLY A 49 -43.28 18.08 7.03
N GLU A 50 -42.82 17.17 6.15
CA GLU A 50 -42.28 15.86 6.52
C GLU A 50 -40.91 15.61 5.88
N PRO A 51 -40.03 14.82 6.53
CA PRO A 51 -38.74 14.45 5.94
C PRO A 51 -38.94 13.55 4.71
N PRO A 52 -38.13 13.72 3.65
CA PRO A 52 -38.21 12.87 2.47
C PRO A 52 -37.78 11.43 2.81
N ILE A 53 -38.29 10.46 2.05
CA ILE A 53 -37.92 9.06 2.22
C ILE A 53 -36.53 8.82 1.62
N SER A 54 -35.64 8.19 2.39
CA SER A 54 -34.32 7.81 1.90
C SER A 54 -34.43 6.81 0.77
N GLN A 55 -33.73 7.07 -0.33
CA GLN A 55 -33.68 6.20 -1.50
C GLN A 55 -32.67 5.08 -1.28
N LEU A 56 -32.97 3.91 -1.84
CA LEU A 56 -32.01 2.80 -1.93
C LEU A 56 -31.18 2.98 -3.21
N GLY A 57 -29.86 2.82 -3.10
CA GLY A 57 -28.96 2.96 -4.25
C GLY A 57 -28.56 4.42 -4.51
N ARG A 58 -28.62 4.85 -5.77
CA ARG A 58 -27.97 6.10 -6.21
C ARG A 58 -28.88 7.32 -6.06
N SER A 59 -28.30 8.39 -5.54
CA SER A 59 -28.86 9.74 -5.57
C SER A 59 -27.72 10.76 -5.75
N GLU A 60 -28.05 12.02 -6.00
CA GLU A 60 -27.09 13.14 -6.01
C GLU A 60 -26.27 13.24 -4.71
N MET A 61 -26.80 12.71 -3.60
CA MET A 61 -26.11 12.68 -2.30
C MET A 61 -25.08 11.57 -2.15
N LEU A 62 -25.09 10.54 -3.00
CA LEU A 62 -24.29 9.32 -2.81
C LEU A 62 -22.82 9.61 -2.53
N PHE A 63 -22.21 10.45 -3.34
CA PHE A 63 -20.80 10.75 -3.21
C PHE A 63 -20.46 11.46 -1.90
N TYR A 64 -21.32 12.40 -1.51
CA TYR A 64 -21.15 13.12 -0.26
C TYR A 64 -21.42 12.21 0.94
N LEU A 65 -22.37 11.29 0.86
CA LEU A 65 -22.59 10.29 1.91
C LEU A 65 -21.37 9.41 2.12
N VAL A 66 -20.76 8.90 1.04
CA VAL A 66 -19.52 8.12 1.16
C VAL A 66 -18.41 8.97 1.80
N ARG A 67 -18.26 10.24 1.42
CA ARG A 67 -17.31 11.16 2.07
C ARG A 67 -17.61 11.36 3.56
N PHE A 68 -18.86 11.64 3.92
CA PHE A 68 -19.27 11.88 5.30
C PHE A 68 -19.03 10.65 6.17
N GLU A 69 -19.39 9.49 5.66
CA GLU A 69 -19.16 8.22 6.35
C GLU A 69 -17.69 7.90 6.48
N ALA A 70 -16.88 8.11 5.43
CA ALA A 70 -15.44 7.90 5.46
C ALA A 70 -14.76 8.86 6.45
N SER A 71 -15.14 10.14 6.49
CA SER A 71 -14.62 11.10 7.47
C SER A 71 -15.03 10.74 8.89
N ASN A 72 -16.27 10.28 9.11
CA ASN A 72 -16.71 9.81 10.42
C ASN A 72 -15.97 8.53 10.86
N PHE A 73 -15.68 7.63 9.93
CA PHE A 73 -14.86 6.45 10.19
C PHE A 73 -13.43 6.86 10.54
N ALA A 74 -12.80 7.72 9.73
CA ALA A 74 -11.46 8.24 9.95
C ALA A 74 -11.30 8.86 11.35
N ARG A 75 -12.29 9.65 11.80
CA ARG A 75 -12.32 10.21 13.16
C ARG A 75 -12.18 9.17 14.27
N ARG A 76 -12.74 7.98 14.09
CA ARG A 76 -12.80 6.92 15.09
C ARG A 76 -11.59 5.98 15.03
N VAL A 77 -10.90 5.94 13.88
CA VAL A 77 -9.93 4.89 13.57
C VAL A 77 -8.51 5.43 13.36
N LEU A 78 -8.37 6.59 12.72
CA LEU A 78 -7.07 7.09 12.24
C LEU A 78 -6.38 8.08 13.19
N PHE A 79 -7.13 8.78 14.05
CA PHE A 79 -6.54 9.76 14.97
C PHE A 79 -6.08 9.13 16.28
N SER A 80 -5.34 9.91 17.09
CA SER A 80 -4.72 9.45 18.33
C SER A 80 -5.74 8.95 19.35
N ASP A 81 -5.32 8.02 20.21
CA ASP A 81 -6.15 7.51 21.31
C ASP A 81 -6.65 8.65 22.21
N THR A 82 -5.81 9.67 22.48
CA THR A 82 -6.20 10.87 23.22
C THR A 82 -7.34 11.65 22.57
N PHE A 83 -7.39 11.72 21.24
CA PHE A 83 -8.49 12.34 20.52
C PHE A 83 -9.74 11.46 20.60
N CYS A 84 -9.59 10.15 20.43
CA CYS A 84 -10.68 9.19 20.55
C CYS A 84 -11.33 9.24 21.94
N ASP A 85 -10.54 9.21 23.02
CA ASP A 85 -11.01 9.28 24.40
C ASP A 85 -11.79 10.58 24.67
N SER A 86 -11.24 11.71 24.22
CA SER A 86 -11.88 13.03 24.36
C SER A 86 -13.24 13.10 23.66
N ASN A 87 -13.43 12.30 22.61
CA ASN A 87 -14.67 12.21 21.83
C ASN A 87 -15.52 10.99 22.19
N SER A 88 -15.14 10.23 23.23
CA SER A 88 -15.83 9.00 23.64
C SER A 88 -15.93 7.94 22.55
N TYR A 89 -14.91 7.86 21.68
CA TYR A 89 -14.75 6.77 20.73
C TYR A 89 -14.03 5.59 21.39
N GLN A 90 -14.40 4.37 21.01
CA GLN A 90 -13.76 3.16 21.50
C GLN A 90 -12.33 3.06 20.95
N ALA A 91 -11.34 2.88 21.85
CA ALA A 91 -9.98 2.57 21.47
C ALA A 91 -9.91 1.23 20.70
N MET A 92 -9.13 1.19 19.63
CA MET A 92 -9.02 0.03 18.73
C MET A 92 -7.57 -0.39 18.55
N THR A 93 -7.30 -1.68 18.68
CA THR A 93 -6.02 -2.28 18.27
C THR A 93 -5.88 -2.27 16.74
N GLY A 94 -4.66 -2.43 16.22
CA GLY A 94 -4.42 -2.50 14.77
C GLY A 94 -5.30 -3.55 14.06
N ALA A 95 -5.46 -4.74 14.66
CA ALA A 95 -6.32 -5.79 14.11
C ALA A 95 -7.80 -5.38 14.09
N GLN A 96 -8.29 -4.71 15.14
CA GLN A 96 -9.66 -4.20 15.19
C GLN A 96 -9.91 -3.09 14.17
N LYS A 97 -8.91 -2.23 13.91
CA LYS A 97 -8.99 -1.19 12.86
C LYS A 97 -9.14 -1.82 11.47
N ILE A 98 -8.39 -2.89 11.19
CA ILE A 98 -8.48 -3.64 9.93
C ILE A 98 -9.87 -4.29 9.78
N GLU A 99 -10.35 -4.98 10.82
CA GLU A 99 -11.68 -5.60 10.79
C GLU A 99 -12.80 -4.56 10.59
N ALA A 100 -12.68 -3.41 11.28
CA ALA A 100 -13.62 -2.31 11.12
C ALA A 100 -13.60 -1.73 9.70
N LEU A 101 -12.41 -1.62 9.08
CA LEU A 101 -12.24 -1.18 7.71
C LEU A 101 -12.91 -2.14 6.72
N ASP A 102 -12.70 -3.46 6.87
CA ASP A 102 -13.29 -4.46 5.97
C ASP A 102 -14.82 -4.40 6.02
N LYS A 103 -15.40 -4.38 7.23
CA LYS A 103 -16.84 -4.22 7.45
C LYS A 103 -17.37 -2.90 6.88
N PHE A 104 -16.61 -1.82 7.02
CA PHE A 104 -16.97 -0.52 6.48
C PHE A 104 -17.01 -0.53 4.95
N ARG A 105 -15.97 -1.07 4.30
CA ARG A 105 -15.88 -1.18 2.84
C ARG A 105 -17.01 -2.03 2.27
N GLU A 106 -17.23 -3.22 2.82
CA GLU A 106 -18.30 -4.13 2.37
C GLU A 106 -19.66 -3.42 2.43
N ARG A 107 -19.94 -2.70 3.53
CA ARG A 107 -21.20 -1.98 3.71
C ARG A 107 -21.36 -0.84 2.69
N ILE A 108 -20.33 -0.02 2.49
CA ILE A 108 -20.37 1.08 1.51
C ILE A 108 -20.59 0.52 0.10
N GLU A 109 -19.89 -0.55 -0.25
CA GLU A 109 -20.03 -1.19 -1.56
C GLU A 109 -21.43 -1.76 -1.77
N LYS A 110 -21.98 -2.46 -0.78
CA LYS A 110 -23.33 -3.02 -0.82
C LYS A 110 -24.41 -1.95 -0.89
N GLN A 111 -24.28 -0.89 -0.08
CA GLN A 111 -25.30 0.14 0.10
C GLN A 111 -25.31 1.16 -1.04
N TYR A 112 -24.13 1.60 -1.49
CA TYR A 112 -24.00 2.71 -2.43
C TYR A 112 -23.41 2.31 -3.79
N LEU A 113 -22.44 1.39 -3.83
CA LEU A 113 -21.64 1.14 -5.04
C LEU A 113 -22.05 -0.12 -5.83
N SER A 114 -23.11 -0.82 -5.44
CA SER A 114 -23.57 -2.03 -6.13
C SER A 114 -23.74 -1.81 -7.65
N HIS A 115 -23.15 -2.71 -8.45
CA HIS A 115 -23.03 -2.63 -9.91
C HIS A 115 -24.37 -2.56 -10.67
N ARG A 116 -25.50 -2.84 -9.99
CA ARG A 116 -26.84 -2.93 -10.59
C ARG A 116 -27.39 -1.62 -11.16
N TYR A 117 -26.71 -0.50 -10.98
CA TYR A 117 -27.24 0.81 -11.35
C TYR A 117 -26.43 1.54 -12.45
N ALA A 118 -25.33 0.96 -12.97
CA ALA A 118 -24.39 1.63 -13.90
C ALA A 118 -24.95 1.88 -15.31
N THR A 119 -25.81 2.89 -15.45
CA THR A 119 -26.36 3.32 -16.75
C THR A 119 -26.01 4.77 -17.12
N VAL A 120 -25.63 5.64 -16.18
CA VAL A 120 -25.34 7.07 -16.43
C VAL A 120 -23.85 7.40 -16.24
N LEU A 121 -23.33 8.31 -17.07
CA LEU A 121 -21.89 8.66 -17.12
C LEU A 121 -21.35 9.28 -15.83
N LEU A 122 -22.09 10.21 -15.21
CA LEU A 122 -21.68 10.82 -13.94
C LEU A 122 -21.44 9.73 -12.89
N ASP A 123 -22.24 8.66 -12.90
CA ASP A 123 -22.13 7.57 -11.95
C ASP A 123 -20.76 6.91 -11.96
N ARG A 124 -20.10 6.77 -13.14
CA ARG A 124 -18.79 6.11 -13.20
C ARG A 124 -17.71 6.93 -12.52
N THR A 125 -17.66 8.24 -12.80
CA THR A 125 -16.71 9.14 -12.14
C THR A 125 -17.00 9.19 -10.64
N MET A 126 -18.27 9.32 -10.23
CA MET A 126 -18.63 9.33 -8.81
C MET A 126 -18.24 8.02 -8.10
N VAL A 127 -18.51 6.87 -8.71
CA VAL A 127 -18.12 5.56 -8.16
C VAL A 127 -16.61 5.43 -8.03
N LYS A 128 -15.85 5.81 -9.07
CA LYS A 128 -14.37 5.80 -9.01
C LYS A 128 -13.83 6.75 -7.95
N SER A 129 -14.46 7.90 -7.75
CA SER A 129 -14.09 8.83 -6.68
C SER A 129 -14.42 8.28 -5.29
N CYS A 130 -15.55 7.57 -5.13
CA CYS A 130 -15.85 6.82 -3.91
C CYS A 130 -14.81 5.71 -3.67
N GLN A 131 -14.40 4.98 -4.70
CA GLN A 131 -13.34 3.98 -4.62
C GLN A 131 -12.00 4.62 -4.19
N LEU A 132 -11.68 5.82 -4.68
CA LEU A 132 -10.46 6.52 -4.26
C LEU A 132 -10.50 6.88 -2.77
N ILE A 133 -11.66 7.31 -2.26
CA ILE A 133 -11.84 7.59 -0.82
C ILE A 133 -11.61 6.32 0.00
N LEU A 134 -12.17 5.18 -0.41
CA LEU A 134 -11.99 3.90 0.27
C LEU A 134 -10.54 3.41 0.21
N ALA A 135 -9.89 3.51 -0.96
CA ALA A 135 -8.49 3.14 -1.15
C ALA A 135 -7.57 3.97 -0.24
N LYS A 136 -7.81 5.28 -0.14
CA LYS A 136 -7.05 6.17 0.76
C LYS A 136 -7.25 5.81 2.22
N LEU A 137 -8.49 5.53 2.62
CA LEU A 137 -8.78 5.09 3.98
C LEU A 137 -8.08 3.76 4.30
N THR A 138 -8.05 2.83 3.35
CA THR A 138 -7.29 1.58 3.47
C THR A 138 -5.80 1.84 3.63
N MET A 139 -5.22 2.71 2.80
CA MET A 139 -3.82 3.12 2.90
C MET A 139 -3.52 3.71 4.29
N ASP A 140 -4.38 4.61 4.80
CA ASP A 140 -4.16 5.26 6.10
C ASP A 140 -4.27 4.26 7.27
N VAL A 141 -5.13 3.25 7.19
CA VAL A 141 -5.24 2.18 8.22
C VAL A 141 -4.01 1.27 8.22
N TYR A 142 -3.50 0.91 7.04
CA TYR A 142 -2.29 0.10 6.90
C TYR A 142 -0.99 0.92 7.05
N LYS A 143 -1.08 2.25 7.20
CA LYS A 143 0.08 3.11 7.34
C LYS A 143 0.92 2.66 8.53
N PRO A 144 2.19 2.31 8.32
CA PRO A 144 3.05 1.85 9.40
C PRO A 144 3.32 2.99 10.38
N HIS A 145 3.67 2.64 11.61
CA HIS A 145 4.09 3.64 12.59
C HIS A 145 5.42 4.28 12.16
N PRO A 146 5.65 5.59 12.35
CA PRO A 146 6.90 6.27 11.94
C PRO A 146 8.20 5.68 12.49
N LYS A 147 8.10 4.91 13.58
CA LYS A 147 9.22 4.20 14.23
C LYS A 147 9.52 2.83 13.63
N GLY A 148 8.67 2.33 12.74
CA GLY A 148 8.84 1.04 12.06
C GLY A 148 9.41 1.21 10.66
N MET A 149 9.87 0.11 10.08
CA MET A 149 10.16 0.05 8.65
C MET A 149 8.85 0.26 7.88
N PRO A 150 8.78 1.22 6.94
CA PRO A 150 7.54 1.49 6.22
C PRO A 150 7.13 0.35 5.28
N LEU A 151 8.03 -0.57 4.98
CA LEU A 151 7.79 -1.65 4.03
C LEU A 151 6.91 -2.74 4.62
N CYS A 152 5.66 -2.80 4.16
CA CYS A 152 4.81 -3.96 4.37
C CYS A 152 3.93 -4.21 3.13
N THR A 153 3.65 -5.48 2.87
CA THR A 153 2.91 -5.90 1.66
C THR A 153 1.53 -5.26 1.60
N LYS A 154 0.83 -5.18 2.73
CA LYS A 154 -0.53 -4.61 2.79
C LYS A 154 -0.56 -3.10 2.52
N TYR A 155 0.42 -2.37 3.04
CA TYR A 155 0.54 -0.94 2.78
C TYR A 155 0.95 -0.65 1.33
N ARG A 156 1.81 -1.50 0.76
CA ARG A 156 2.16 -1.47 -0.67
C ARG A 156 0.94 -1.69 -1.57
N GLU A 157 0.18 -2.76 -1.33
CA GLU A 157 -1.07 -3.05 -2.04
C GLU A 157 -2.04 -1.85 -1.98
N ALA A 158 -2.19 -1.24 -0.80
CA ALA A 158 -3.06 -0.08 -0.62
C ALA A 158 -2.56 1.18 -1.38
N CYS A 159 -1.24 1.43 -1.39
CA CYS A 159 -0.65 2.52 -2.16
C CYS A 159 -0.82 2.31 -3.67
N GLU A 160 -0.65 1.08 -4.14
CA GLU A 160 -0.90 0.70 -5.55
C GLU A 160 -2.39 0.89 -5.92
N GLU A 161 -3.32 0.50 -5.06
CA GLU A 161 -4.77 0.73 -5.26
C GLU A 161 -5.07 2.23 -5.39
N VAL A 162 -4.57 3.04 -4.46
CA VAL A 162 -4.72 4.51 -4.47
C VAL A 162 -4.23 5.12 -5.79
N MET A 163 -3.02 4.75 -6.21
CA MET A 163 -2.41 5.27 -7.42
C MET A 163 -3.13 4.81 -8.68
N GLY A 164 -3.55 3.55 -8.74
CA GLY A 164 -4.30 2.99 -9.86
C GLY A 164 -5.66 3.66 -10.04
N VAL A 165 -6.43 3.83 -8.96
CA VAL A 165 -7.74 4.50 -9.03
C VAL A 165 -7.59 5.98 -9.40
N ALA A 166 -6.58 6.67 -8.86
CA ALA A 166 -6.29 8.06 -9.21
C ALA A 166 -5.92 8.21 -10.70
N GLN A 167 -5.10 7.29 -11.23
CA GLN A 167 -4.73 7.27 -12.63
C GLN A 167 -5.94 7.01 -13.55
N ASP A 168 -6.81 6.07 -13.20
CA ASP A 168 -8.07 5.82 -13.91
C ASP A 168 -8.92 7.09 -14.01
N LEU A 169 -9.05 7.83 -12.90
CA LEU A 169 -9.77 9.11 -12.86
C LEU A 169 -9.13 10.17 -13.75
N ARG A 170 -7.80 10.27 -13.78
CA ARG A 170 -7.05 11.22 -14.64
C ARG A 170 -7.20 10.90 -16.12
N ARG A 171 -7.17 9.61 -16.47
CA ARG A 171 -7.27 9.11 -17.85
C ARG A 171 -8.69 9.23 -18.41
N ASP A 172 -9.72 9.26 -17.55
CA ASP A 172 -11.09 9.50 -17.99
C ASP A 172 -11.29 10.93 -18.50
N SER A 173 -11.27 11.10 -19.82
CA SER A 173 -11.46 12.39 -20.50
C SER A 173 -12.75 13.11 -20.09
N ARG A 174 -13.77 12.36 -19.66
CA ARG A 174 -15.09 12.89 -19.27
C ARG A 174 -15.15 13.30 -17.80
N GLY A 175 -14.32 12.67 -16.95
CA GLY A 175 -14.16 13.00 -15.53
C GLY A 175 -13.12 14.11 -15.28
N ARG A 176 -12.23 14.36 -16.25
CA ARG A 176 -11.10 15.29 -16.13
C ARG A 176 -11.49 16.68 -15.60
N LYS A 177 -12.64 17.21 -16.04
CA LYS A 177 -13.13 18.54 -15.62
C LYS A 177 -13.49 18.63 -14.13
N TRP A 178 -13.63 17.51 -13.44
CA TRP A 178 -13.93 17.41 -12.02
C TRP A 178 -12.70 17.03 -11.18
N LEU A 179 -11.53 16.85 -11.80
CA LEU A 179 -10.31 16.49 -11.05
C LEU A 179 -9.95 17.54 -10.01
N TRP A 180 -10.25 18.83 -10.24
CA TRP A 180 -10.05 19.89 -9.25
C TRP A 180 -10.80 19.61 -7.94
N PHE A 181 -11.94 18.93 -8.00
CA PHE A 181 -12.74 18.56 -6.83
C PHE A 181 -12.05 17.45 -6.02
N PHE A 182 -11.27 16.61 -6.71
CA PHE A 182 -10.44 15.57 -6.13
C PHE A 182 -8.98 16.02 -6.00
N ASP A 183 -8.65 17.28 -6.26
CA ASP A 183 -7.28 17.80 -6.22
C ASP A 183 -6.67 17.82 -4.82
N PRO A 184 -7.43 17.98 -3.73
CA PRO A 184 -6.89 17.70 -2.39
C PRO A 184 -6.47 16.23 -2.21
N CYS A 185 -6.84 15.35 -3.14
CA CYS A 185 -6.42 13.96 -3.10
C CYS A 185 -4.99 13.73 -3.59
N ILE A 186 -4.11 14.74 -3.76
CA ILE A 186 -2.74 14.45 -4.22
C ILE A 186 -2.11 13.35 -3.35
N GLU A 187 -1.81 12.22 -3.98
CA GLU A 187 -1.47 10.96 -3.32
C GLU A 187 0.02 10.94 -2.93
N TRP A 188 0.54 12.05 -2.41
CA TRP A 188 1.96 12.20 -2.10
C TRP A 188 2.50 11.09 -1.22
N THR A 189 1.72 10.67 -0.22
CA THR A 189 2.07 9.56 0.65
C THR A 189 2.24 8.26 -0.13
N ALA A 190 1.32 7.94 -1.04
CA ALA A 190 1.40 6.73 -1.87
C ALA A 190 2.55 6.82 -2.88
N LEU A 191 2.70 7.97 -3.55
CA LEU A 191 3.78 8.19 -4.52
C LEU A 191 5.17 8.11 -3.86
N ALA A 192 5.36 8.78 -2.72
CA ALA A 192 6.59 8.74 -1.95
C ALA A 192 6.89 7.33 -1.44
N TYR A 193 5.87 6.62 -0.94
CA TYR A 193 6.01 5.24 -0.51
C TYR A 193 6.46 4.33 -1.64
N LEU A 194 5.81 4.38 -2.81
CA LEU A 194 6.18 3.53 -3.94
C LEU A 194 7.57 3.87 -4.49
N LEU A 195 7.97 5.15 -4.48
CA LEU A 195 9.35 5.54 -4.80
C LEU A 195 10.36 4.93 -3.84
N LEU A 196 10.07 4.96 -2.53
CA LEU A 196 10.88 4.34 -1.49
C LEU A 196 10.90 2.81 -1.62
N ASP A 197 9.76 2.17 -1.88
CA ASP A 197 9.63 0.72 -2.05
C ASP A 197 10.39 0.25 -3.29
N ILE A 198 10.26 0.94 -4.43
CA ILE A 198 11.01 0.63 -5.66
C ILE A 198 12.50 0.82 -5.46
N CYS A 199 12.88 1.87 -4.74
CA CYS A 199 14.22 2.01 -4.21
C CYS A 199 14.57 0.69 -3.50
N ILE A 200 13.99 0.42 -2.33
CA ILE A 200 14.43 -0.66 -1.45
C ILE A 200 14.44 -2.05 -2.11
N THR A 201 13.42 -2.35 -2.91
CA THR A 201 13.20 -3.68 -3.50
C THR A 201 13.96 -3.91 -4.81
N SER A 202 14.46 -2.87 -5.49
CA SER A 202 15.19 -2.99 -6.76
C SER A 202 16.47 -3.84 -6.71
N ALA A 203 16.96 -4.16 -5.51
CA ALA A 203 18.09 -5.04 -5.31
C ALA A 203 17.75 -6.54 -5.36
N SER A 204 16.46 -6.92 -5.39
CA SER A 204 16.04 -8.31 -5.44
C SER A 204 15.61 -8.75 -6.85
N PRO A 205 16.21 -9.82 -7.43
CA PRO A 205 15.86 -10.33 -8.76
C PRO A 205 14.41 -10.85 -8.90
N SER A 206 13.81 -11.33 -7.81
CA SER A 206 12.47 -11.94 -7.80
C SER A 206 11.31 -10.94 -7.91
N SER A 207 11.58 -9.64 -7.73
CA SER A 207 10.55 -8.58 -7.71
C SER A 207 10.41 -7.80 -9.03
N SER A 208 11.07 -8.24 -10.11
CA SER A 208 11.28 -7.42 -11.32
C SER A 208 10.00 -7.03 -12.08
N GLN A 209 8.96 -7.87 -12.08
CA GLN A 209 7.71 -7.58 -12.82
C GLN A 209 6.78 -6.65 -12.05
N LEU A 210 6.61 -6.86 -10.74
CA LEU A 210 5.82 -5.98 -9.87
C LEU A 210 6.48 -4.60 -9.75
N ALA A 211 7.82 -4.55 -9.60
CA ALA A 211 8.56 -3.30 -9.57
C ALA A 211 8.44 -2.51 -10.89
N ARG A 212 8.31 -3.19 -12.04
CA ARG A 212 8.12 -2.54 -13.34
C ARG A 212 6.75 -1.89 -13.48
N ALA A 213 5.69 -2.62 -13.14
CA ALA A 213 4.33 -2.09 -13.19
C ALA A 213 4.16 -0.90 -12.23
N ALA A 214 4.68 -1.02 -11.01
CA ALA A 214 4.68 0.08 -10.04
C ALA A 214 5.47 1.30 -10.57
N TRP A 215 6.62 1.08 -11.22
CA TRP A 215 7.39 2.16 -11.82
C TRP A 215 6.63 2.92 -12.90
N GLU A 216 5.94 2.23 -13.82
CA GLU A 216 5.18 2.89 -14.89
C GLU A 216 4.12 3.86 -14.34
N VAL A 217 3.40 3.43 -13.30
CA VAL A 217 2.38 4.26 -12.63
C VAL A 217 3.00 5.46 -11.90
N VAL A 218 4.10 5.22 -11.17
CA VAL A 218 4.86 6.28 -10.48
C VAL A 218 5.43 7.30 -11.47
N ASP A 219 6.03 6.82 -12.56
CA ASP A 219 6.68 7.65 -13.57
C ASP A 219 5.68 8.54 -14.32
N GLU A 220 4.53 7.98 -14.71
CA GLU A 220 3.46 8.75 -15.34
C GLU A 220 2.91 9.81 -14.38
N THR A 221 2.72 9.45 -13.10
CA THR A 221 2.17 10.36 -12.09
C THR A 221 3.14 11.49 -11.78
N TYR A 222 4.44 11.21 -11.64
CA TYR A 222 5.47 12.24 -11.46
C TYR A 222 5.46 13.24 -12.63
N HIS A 223 5.49 12.75 -13.87
CA HIS A 223 5.49 13.62 -15.05
C HIS A 223 4.19 14.39 -15.25
N HIS A 224 3.05 13.82 -14.83
CA HIS A 224 1.78 14.54 -14.82
C HIS A 224 1.85 15.76 -13.91
N TRP A 225 2.30 15.59 -12.66
CA TRP A 225 2.39 16.67 -11.69
C TRP A 225 3.49 17.67 -12.00
N LYS A 226 4.64 17.23 -12.51
CA LYS A 226 5.74 18.11 -12.94
C LYS A 226 5.32 19.13 -14.02
N LYS A 227 4.33 18.80 -14.85
CA LYS A 227 3.79 19.70 -15.88
C LYS A 227 2.87 20.78 -15.30
N ASN A 228 2.40 20.64 -14.07
CA ASN A 228 1.54 21.62 -13.41
C ASN A 228 2.42 22.70 -12.73
N PRO A 229 2.40 23.97 -13.17
CA PRO A 229 3.22 25.02 -12.58
C PRO A 229 2.92 25.28 -11.09
N ASP A 230 1.69 25.03 -10.64
CA ASP A 230 1.30 25.25 -9.25
C ASP A 230 1.90 24.21 -8.30
N ILE A 231 2.40 23.08 -8.82
CA ILE A 231 2.94 22.01 -7.99
C ILE A 231 4.15 22.44 -7.16
N TYR A 232 4.93 23.39 -7.68
CA TYR A 232 6.12 23.93 -7.02
C TYR A 232 5.77 24.78 -5.77
N ARG A 233 4.49 25.08 -5.54
CA ARG A 233 4.02 25.71 -4.30
C ARG A 233 3.76 24.70 -3.19
N ASP A 234 3.60 23.42 -3.50
CA ASP A 234 3.42 22.37 -2.48
C ASP A 234 4.78 22.02 -1.86
N ARG A 235 4.91 22.22 -0.56
CA ARG A 235 6.12 21.93 0.23
C ARG A 235 6.62 20.47 0.08
N ARG A 236 5.73 19.53 -0.24
CA ARG A 236 6.06 18.10 -0.38
C ARG A 236 6.74 17.79 -1.72
N TRP A 237 6.57 18.65 -2.73
CA TRP A 237 7.07 18.38 -4.09
C TRP A 237 8.59 18.22 -4.13
N ALA A 238 9.34 19.06 -3.40
CA ALA A 238 10.80 18.95 -3.34
C ALA A 238 11.24 17.56 -2.83
N GLY A 239 10.53 17.01 -1.83
CA GLY A 239 10.83 15.67 -1.32
C GLY A 239 10.48 14.56 -2.33
N ILE A 240 9.42 14.74 -3.12
CA ILE A 240 9.09 13.84 -4.23
C ILE A 240 10.15 13.88 -5.32
N GLU A 241 10.65 15.07 -5.69
CA GLU A 241 11.74 15.19 -6.68
C GLU A 241 13.02 14.49 -6.22
N GLU A 242 13.36 14.64 -4.94
CA GLU A 242 14.50 13.96 -4.33
C GLU A 242 14.33 12.44 -4.34
N LEU A 243 13.19 11.93 -3.89
CA LEU A 243 12.89 10.49 -3.92
C LEU A 243 12.94 9.94 -5.35
N TYR A 244 12.32 10.65 -6.30
CA TYR A 244 12.29 10.27 -7.71
C TYR A 244 13.69 10.20 -8.33
N ALA A 245 14.54 11.20 -8.08
CA ALA A 245 15.93 11.21 -8.55
C ALA A 245 16.75 10.04 -7.98
N ASN A 246 16.55 9.72 -6.70
CA ASN A 246 17.19 8.56 -6.07
C ASN A 246 16.71 7.24 -6.69
N THR A 247 15.40 7.07 -6.90
CA THR A 247 14.84 5.89 -7.56
C THR A 247 15.39 5.71 -8.97
N LEU A 248 15.56 6.78 -9.75
CA LEU A 248 16.19 6.72 -11.07
C LEU A 248 17.66 6.25 -10.98
N SER A 249 18.45 6.83 -10.09
CA SER A 249 19.87 6.49 -9.89
C SER A 249 20.05 5.01 -9.53
N VAL A 250 19.22 4.53 -8.61
CA VAL A 250 19.16 3.13 -8.18
C VAL A 250 18.85 2.19 -9.34
N ARG A 251 17.81 2.51 -10.12
CA ARG A 251 17.39 1.66 -11.24
C ARG A 251 18.44 1.61 -12.34
N GLU A 252 19.10 2.74 -12.62
CA GLU A 252 20.20 2.80 -13.58
C GLU A 252 21.41 1.97 -13.11
N LYS A 253 21.81 2.10 -11.84
CA LYS A 253 22.84 1.25 -11.24
C LYS A 253 22.47 -0.24 -11.31
N GLY A 254 21.21 -0.59 -11.03
CA GLY A 254 20.70 -1.95 -11.13
C GLY A 254 20.78 -2.50 -12.56
N ARG A 255 20.41 -1.69 -13.56
CA ARG A 255 20.51 -2.02 -14.97
C ARG A 255 21.97 -2.27 -15.41
N ILE A 256 22.90 -1.40 -14.99
CA ILE A 256 24.34 -1.56 -15.27
C ILE A 256 24.88 -2.84 -14.62
N ARG A 257 24.52 -3.13 -13.37
CA ARG A 257 24.91 -4.37 -12.67
C ARG A 257 24.42 -5.61 -13.40
N MET A 258 23.15 -5.64 -13.83
CA MET A 258 22.60 -6.76 -14.59
C MET A 258 23.31 -6.96 -15.93
N GLN A 259 23.59 -5.88 -16.67
CA GLN A 259 24.32 -5.93 -17.93
C GLN A 259 25.77 -6.44 -17.74
N THR A 260 26.44 -6.00 -16.67
CA THR A 260 27.81 -6.42 -16.35
C THR A 260 27.85 -7.89 -15.93
N ALA A 261 26.87 -8.36 -15.15
CA ALA A 261 26.74 -9.76 -14.74
C ALA A 261 26.45 -10.68 -15.95
N GLN A 262 25.60 -10.24 -16.88
CA GLN A 262 25.32 -10.96 -18.13
C GLN A 262 26.55 -11.03 -19.05
N ALA A 263 27.32 -9.93 -19.18
CA ALA A 263 28.57 -9.91 -19.94
C ALA A 263 29.66 -10.79 -19.31
N SER A 264 29.73 -10.86 -17.97
CA SER A 264 30.68 -11.72 -17.27
C SER A 264 30.33 -13.21 -17.45
N SER A 265 29.03 -13.55 -17.39
CA SER A 265 28.54 -14.92 -17.63
C SER A 265 28.78 -15.38 -19.08
N SER A 266 28.58 -14.50 -20.07
CA SER A 266 28.87 -14.84 -21.48
C SER A 266 30.36 -15.01 -21.76
N HIS A 267 31.23 -14.24 -21.09
CA HIS A 267 32.69 -14.43 -21.17
C HIS A 267 33.19 -15.74 -20.53
N LEU A 268 32.59 -16.20 -19.43
CA LEU A 268 32.91 -17.52 -18.85
C LEU A 268 32.45 -18.67 -19.77
N SER A 269 31.24 -18.58 -20.33
CA SER A 269 30.73 -19.59 -21.28
C SER A 269 31.58 -19.70 -22.55
N GLN A 270 32.11 -18.59 -23.06
CA GLN A 270 33.04 -18.59 -24.20
C GLN A 270 34.43 -19.15 -23.85
N ARG A 271 34.91 -18.99 -22.62
CA ARG A 271 36.18 -19.60 -22.17
C ARG A 271 36.07 -21.12 -22.01
N GLU A 272 34.95 -21.61 -21.51
CA GLU A 272 34.70 -23.06 -21.40
C GLU A 272 34.56 -23.73 -22.78
N HIS A 273 33.92 -23.07 -23.75
CA HIS A 273 33.87 -23.57 -25.14
C HIS A 273 35.22 -23.42 -25.88
N GLY A 274 36.10 -22.51 -25.44
CA GLY A 274 37.44 -22.32 -26.01
C GLY A 274 38.53 -23.26 -25.47
N GLN A 275 38.29 -23.97 -24.36
CA GLN A 275 39.24 -24.89 -23.75
C GLN A 275 38.91 -26.38 -23.94
N GLY A 276 37.80 -26.72 -24.63
CA GLY A 276 37.35 -28.10 -24.85
C GLY A 276 37.93 -28.84 -26.07
N HIS A 277 38.80 -28.22 -26.88
CA HIS A 277 39.32 -28.83 -28.10
C HIS A 277 40.85 -28.86 -28.07
N ASN A 278 41.45 -29.75 -27.27
CA ASN A 278 42.73 -30.41 -27.53
C ASN A 278 43.05 -31.43 -26.44
N ALA A 279 42.39 -32.58 -26.47
CA ALA A 279 42.91 -33.81 -25.91
C ALA A 279 42.52 -34.96 -26.85
N SER A 280 43.45 -35.28 -27.74
CA SER A 280 43.36 -36.37 -28.72
C SER A 280 43.19 -37.71 -28.02
N CYS A 281 42.21 -38.48 -28.49
CA CYS A 281 41.90 -39.83 -28.06
C CYS A 281 42.67 -40.84 -28.93
N ALA A 282 43.65 -41.54 -28.35
CA ALA A 282 44.22 -42.85 -28.74
C ALA A 282 45.34 -43.13 -27.70
N GLU A 283 45.51 -44.29 -27.07
CA GLU A 283 45.11 -45.66 -27.39
C GLU A 283 45.36 -46.57 -26.17
N MET A 284 44.73 -47.74 -26.21
CA MET A 284 45.11 -49.02 -25.59
C MET A 284 44.66 -49.44 -24.18
N ARG A 285 43.99 -50.61 -24.24
CA ARG A 285 43.49 -51.52 -23.23
C ARG A 285 44.61 -52.19 -22.42
N GLN A 286 44.31 -52.53 -21.16
CA GLN A 286 44.52 -53.84 -20.51
C GLN A 286 43.84 -53.79 -19.12
N LEU A 287 42.77 -54.57 -18.89
CA LEU A 287 42.76 -55.84 -18.14
C LEU A 287 43.22 -55.69 -16.68
N GLU A 288 42.27 -55.70 -15.74
CA GLU A 288 42.33 -56.55 -14.55
C GLU A 288 40.99 -56.58 -13.77
N GLN A 289 40.78 -57.69 -13.07
CA GLN A 289 39.51 -58.29 -12.65
C GLN A 289 38.98 -57.81 -11.28
N PRO A 290 37.72 -58.10 -10.90
CA PRO A 290 37.19 -57.81 -9.57
C PRO A 290 37.34 -58.99 -8.59
N PRO A 291 37.43 -58.75 -7.27
CA PRO A 291 37.36 -59.81 -6.27
C PRO A 291 35.93 -60.00 -5.70
N PRO A 292 35.66 -61.13 -5.00
CA PRO A 292 34.34 -61.75 -5.01
C PRO A 292 33.74 -62.03 -3.59
N TRP A 293 32.40 -62.19 -3.52
CA TRP A 293 31.46 -62.75 -2.48
C TRP A 293 31.81 -62.72 -0.95
N ILE A 294 30.83 -62.49 -0.05
CA ILE A 294 30.01 -63.46 0.73
C ILE A 294 28.80 -62.67 1.29
N ARG A 295 27.54 -62.90 0.91
CA ARG A 295 26.57 -63.98 1.25
C ARG A 295 26.08 -63.97 2.72
N GLY A 296 24.75 -63.84 2.86
CA GLY A 296 23.95 -64.19 4.04
C GLY A 296 22.89 -63.14 4.32
N GLU A 297 21.69 -63.17 3.69
CA GLU A 297 20.50 -63.92 4.15
C GLU A 297 20.28 -63.79 5.67
N ARG A 298 19.12 -63.40 6.22
CA ARG A 298 17.74 -63.60 5.77
C ARG A 298 16.75 -62.81 6.66
N SER A 299 15.75 -62.22 6.00
CA SER A 299 14.30 -62.27 6.27
C SER A 299 13.68 -61.84 7.63
N SER A 300 12.68 -60.95 7.49
CA SER A 300 11.31 -61.00 8.09
C SER A 300 11.18 -60.92 9.62
N SER A 301 10.22 -60.25 10.25
CA SER A 301 9.03 -59.47 9.88
C SER A 301 8.29 -59.13 11.19
N LEU A 302 7.33 -58.19 11.10
CA LEU A 302 6.16 -57.99 11.99
C LEU A 302 6.30 -56.99 13.16
N SER A 303 5.53 -55.90 13.01
CA SER A 303 4.88 -55.05 14.03
C SER A 303 3.85 -55.85 14.87
N PRO A 304 3.01 -55.26 15.77
CA PRO A 304 2.90 -53.88 16.29
C PRO A 304 2.68 -53.80 17.84
N ASP A 305 2.63 -52.58 18.37
CA ASP A 305 1.57 -52.02 19.25
C ASP A 305 2.03 -51.02 20.34
N ALA A 306 1.13 -50.05 20.51
CA ALA A 306 1.04 -48.83 21.32
C ALA A 306 1.63 -48.81 22.74
N VAL A 307 1.93 -47.59 23.25
CA VAL A 307 1.24 -46.97 24.40
C VAL A 307 1.66 -45.50 24.59
N SER A 308 0.67 -44.71 25.00
CA SER A 308 0.58 -43.28 25.30
C SER A 308 1.48 -42.77 26.46
N ALA A 309 1.93 -41.51 26.39
CA ALA A 309 1.81 -40.48 27.45
C ALA A 309 2.52 -39.16 27.08
N ALA A 310 1.82 -38.03 27.27
CA ALA A 310 2.35 -36.66 27.31
C ALA A 310 2.44 -36.18 28.79
N PRO A 311 2.84 -34.93 29.14
CA PRO A 311 3.67 -33.94 28.46
C PRO A 311 4.89 -33.51 29.32
N THR A 312 5.83 -32.75 28.78
CA THR A 312 6.77 -31.99 29.63
C THR A 312 7.06 -30.62 29.03
N HIS A 313 6.90 -29.60 29.87
CA HIS A 313 7.21 -28.19 29.62
C HIS A 313 8.62 -28.01 29.05
N GLY A 314 8.72 -27.34 27.90
CA GLY A 314 9.96 -26.81 27.35
C GLY A 314 9.80 -25.32 27.06
N GLN A 315 10.48 -24.50 27.83
CA GLN A 315 10.74 -23.09 27.54
C GLN A 315 11.39 -22.96 26.15
N GLU A 316 10.68 -22.39 25.18
CA GLU A 316 11.30 -21.92 23.94
C GLU A 316 12.00 -20.58 24.19
N ARG A 317 13.33 -20.65 24.14
CA ARG A 317 14.23 -19.51 24.10
C ARG A 317 13.94 -18.70 22.83
N THR A 318 13.73 -17.40 23.02
CA THR A 318 13.76 -16.38 21.97
C THR A 318 15.12 -16.40 21.26
N SER A 319 15.16 -16.90 20.02
CA SER A 319 16.32 -16.77 19.14
C SER A 319 16.42 -15.32 18.65
N THR A 320 17.53 -14.69 19.03
CA THR A 320 17.97 -13.36 18.62
C THR A 320 19.03 -13.53 17.53
N GLU A 321 18.60 -13.83 16.31
CA GLU A 321 19.38 -13.88 15.07
C GLU A 321 18.37 -13.49 13.97
N ASP A 322 18.50 -12.46 13.14
CA ASP A 322 19.67 -11.94 12.42
C ASP A 322 19.62 -10.41 12.27
N LEU A 323 20.68 -9.73 12.71
CA LEU A 323 21.05 -8.41 12.20
C LEU A 323 21.89 -8.63 10.93
N PRO A 324 21.54 -8.04 9.77
CA PRO A 324 22.40 -8.13 8.60
C PRO A 324 23.64 -7.27 8.84
N GLY A 325 24.78 -7.98 8.95
CA GLY A 325 26.10 -7.40 9.13
C GLY A 325 26.51 -6.49 7.98
N THR A 326 27.38 -5.55 8.32
CA THR A 326 28.15 -4.65 7.47
C THR A 326 28.83 -5.41 6.31
N GLY A 327 28.20 -5.43 5.14
CA GLY A 327 28.74 -6.08 3.95
C GLY A 327 27.91 -5.83 2.69
N THR A 328 28.18 -4.73 1.99
CA THR A 328 27.91 -4.48 0.54
C THR A 328 26.54 -4.83 -0.08
N ALA A 329 25.48 -5.01 0.70
CA ALA A 329 24.12 -5.19 0.19
C ALA A 329 23.23 -4.00 0.61
N CYS A 330 22.87 -3.17 -0.37
CA CYS A 330 21.88 -2.09 -0.26
C CYS A 330 22.18 -0.94 0.72
N GLU A 331 22.96 0.04 0.26
CA GLU A 331 22.94 1.39 0.84
C GLU A 331 21.59 2.07 0.52
N TRP A 332 20.53 1.69 1.22
CA TRP A 332 19.44 2.62 1.48
C TRP A 332 19.91 3.48 2.63
N SER A 333 20.21 4.74 2.36
CA SER A 333 20.51 5.66 3.45
C SER A 333 19.24 5.86 4.28
N ALA A 334 19.39 5.91 5.62
CA ALA A 334 18.31 6.31 6.52
C ALA A 334 17.65 7.63 6.10
N SER A 335 18.36 8.46 5.33
CA SER A 335 17.83 9.67 4.70
C SER A 335 16.65 9.44 3.76
N LEU A 336 16.56 8.31 3.03
CA LEU A 336 15.43 8.03 2.13
C LEU A 336 14.14 7.71 2.92
N ILE A 337 14.27 6.95 3.99
CA ILE A 337 13.15 6.65 4.90
C ILE A 337 12.70 7.94 5.59
N TYR A 338 13.65 8.75 6.05
CA TYR A 338 13.37 10.07 6.63
C TYR A 338 12.62 10.97 5.63
N LYS A 339 13.07 11.00 4.37
CA LYS A 339 12.46 11.79 3.30
C LYS A 339 11.03 11.36 3.01
N TYR A 340 10.76 10.06 3.00
CA TYR A 340 9.39 9.55 2.89
C TYR A 340 8.50 10.07 4.03
N TRP A 341 8.95 9.98 5.28
CA TRP A 341 8.15 10.46 6.42
C TRP A 341 7.91 11.96 6.37
N GLU A 342 8.90 12.75 5.96
CA GLU A 342 8.76 14.18 5.72
C GLU A 342 7.65 14.49 4.70
N VAL A 343 7.63 13.77 3.57
CA VAL A 343 6.58 13.90 2.55
C VAL A 343 5.22 13.41 3.07
N ALA A 344 5.20 12.34 3.86
CA ALA A 344 4.01 11.76 4.47
C ALA A 344 3.43 12.61 5.62
N GLY A 345 4.04 13.76 5.94
CA GLY A 345 3.59 14.69 6.97
C GLY A 345 3.94 14.28 8.40
N GLU A 346 4.74 13.21 8.58
CA GLU A 346 5.19 12.73 9.89
C GLU A 346 6.60 13.27 10.12
N ARG A 347 6.82 14.08 11.15
CA ARG A 347 8.19 14.41 11.57
C ARG A 347 8.70 13.28 12.46
N PRO A 348 9.66 12.45 12.03
CA PRO A 348 10.37 11.64 13.00
C PRO A 348 11.06 12.59 13.98
N HIS A 349 10.84 12.38 15.29
CA HIS A 349 11.66 13.02 16.31
C HIS A 349 13.14 12.75 15.99
N SER A 350 14.00 13.73 16.29
CA SER A 350 15.39 13.85 15.84
C SER A 350 16.18 12.54 15.76
N SER A 351 17.11 12.52 14.81
CA SER A 351 18.01 11.45 14.34
C SER A 351 18.85 10.68 15.38
N ASP A 352 18.56 10.77 16.66
CA ASP A 352 19.43 10.23 17.72
C ASP A 352 19.04 8.81 18.18
N SER A 353 18.11 8.15 17.49
CA SER A 353 17.80 6.74 17.75
C SER A 353 17.34 6.02 16.49
N TRP A 354 18.28 5.64 15.65
CA TRP A 354 18.15 4.56 14.67
C TRP A 354 19.28 3.57 14.89
#